data_AF-A0A0L0FHG4-F1
#
_entry.id   AF-A0A0L0FHG4-F1
#
_cell.length_a   1.000
_cell.length_b   1.000
_cell.length_c   1.000
_cell.angle_alpha   90.00
_cell.angle_beta   90.00
_cell.angle_gamma   90.00
#
_symmetry.space_group_name_H-M   'P 1'
#
loop_
_entity.id
_entity.type
_entity.pdbx_description
1 polymer ?
#
loop_
_entity_poly.entity_id
_entity_poly.type
_entity_poly.pdbx_seq_one_letter_code
_entity_poly.pdbx_strand_id
1 'polypeptide(L)'
;AAKLVGKQTAYRQKIQNCTQSLLDNFLAVVNAAQISTKEEDDVGENTQIAKEQYEVEIKTHNIVRAAETLICIISELKEKYLFSDFDTLNKNVENANTAYDDCRNESEDALADLQREIAAHLDAIETSFYTARLT
;
A
#
# COMPACT_ATOMS: atom_id res chain seq x y z
N ALA A 1 -9.25 -3.13 -13.43
CA ALA A 1 -9.06 -1.69 -13.72
C ALA A 1 -10.14 -0.79 -13.10
N ALA A 2 -11.44 -0.94 -13.45
CA ALA A 2 -12.52 -0.07 -12.98
C ALA A 2 -12.65 0.07 -11.45
N LYS A 3 -12.48 -1.03 -10.69
CA LYS A 3 -12.55 -1.03 -9.22
C LYS A 3 -11.39 -0.26 -8.55
N LEU A 4 -10.22 -0.23 -9.19
CA LEU A 4 -9.02 0.47 -8.72
C LEU A 4 -9.13 1.97 -9.02
N VAL A 5 -9.61 2.31 -10.22
CA VAL A 5 -9.91 3.69 -10.65
C VAL A 5 -11.01 4.30 -9.79
N GLY A 6 -12.07 3.54 -9.47
CA GLY A 6 -13.14 4.00 -8.57
C GLY A 6 -12.64 4.35 -7.16
N LYS A 7 -11.75 3.53 -6.59
CA LYS A 7 -11.11 3.82 -5.30
C LYS A 7 -10.20 5.06 -5.35
N GLN A 8 -9.42 5.22 -6.42
CA GLN A 8 -8.55 6.40 -6.60
C GLN A 8 -9.37 7.69 -6.72
N THR A 9 -10.46 7.67 -7.49
CA THR A 9 -11.38 8.80 -7.61
C THR A 9 -12.04 9.13 -6.27
N ALA A 10 -12.43 8.12 -5.49
CA ALA A 10 -13.01 8.32 -4.16
C ALA A 10 -12.03 8.98 -3.18
N TYR A 11 -10.75 8.56 -3.16
CA TYR A 11 -9.73 9.23 -2.34
C TYR A 11 -9.54 10.68 -2.76
N ARG A 12 -9.44 10.94 -4.06
CA ARG A 12 -9.29 12.30 -4.59
C ARG A 12 -10.46 13.20 -4.19
N GLN A 13 -11.67 12.69 -4.32
CA GLN A 13 -12.88 13.41 -3.94
C GLN A 13 -12.93 13.69 -2.43
N LYS A 14 -12.59 12.70 -1.60
CA LYS A 14 -12.50 12.90 -0.14
C LYS A 14 -11.45 13.97 0.23
N ILE A 15 -10.26 13.93 -0.37
CA ILE A 15 -9.21 14.93 -0.13
C ILE A 15 -9.68 16.32 -0.54
N GLN A 16 -10.31 16.46 -1.72
CA GLN A 16 -10.86 17.73 -2.19
C GLN A 16 -11.92 18.26 -1.23
N ASN A 17 -12.85 17.41 -0.78
CA ASN A 17 -13.89 17.81 0.16
C ASN A 17 -13.31 18.25 1.52
N CYS A 18 -12.33 17.52 2.06
CA CYS A 18 -11.70 17.87 3.33
C CYS A 18 -10.88 19.16 3.23
N THR A 19 -10.13 19.36 2.14
CA THR A 19 -9.34 20.59 1.93
C THR A 19 -10.22 21.81 1.71
N GLN A 20 -11.31 21.68 0.94
CA GLN A 20 -12.30 22.75 0.81
C GLN A 20 -12.95 23.07 2.16
N SER A 21 -13.35 22.04 2.92
CA SER A 21 -13.94 22.22 4.25
C SER A 21 -12.98 22.91 5.23
N LEU A 22 -11.69 22.57 5.21
CA LEU A 22 -10.67 23.26 6.01
C LEU A 22 -10.61 24.75 5.67
N LEU A 23 -10.54 25.08 4.37
CA LEU A 23 -10.43 26.46 3.90
C LEU A 23 -11.68 27.27 4.27
N ASP A 24 -12.87 26.75 3.97
CA ASP A 24 -14.13 27.45 4.20
C ASP A 24 -14.36 27.71 5.69
N ASN A 25 -14.12 26.71 6.55
CA ASN A 25 -14.27 26.88 7.99
C ASN A 25 -13.20 27.81 8.56
N PHE A 26 -11.95 27.76 8.07
CA PHE A 26 -10.90 28.66 8.50
C PHE A 26 -11.21 30.11 8.15
N LEU A 27 -11.64 30.37 6.91
CA LEU A 27 -12.07 31.72 6.49
C LEU A 27 -13.25 32.22 7.32
N ALA A 28 -14.20 31.34 7.65
CA ALA A 28 -15.32 31.71 8.52
C ALA A 28 -14.86 32.13 9.93
N VAL A 29 -13.90 31.41 10.53
CA VAL A 29 -13.33 31.79 11.83
C VAL A 29 -12.59 33.12 11.74
N VAL A 30 -11.79 33.33 10.69
CA VAL A 30 -11.07 34.60 10.48
C VAL A 30 -12.04 35.77 10.33
N ASN A 31 -13.12 35.59 9.57
CA ASN A 31 -14.13 36.63 9.39
C ASN A 31 -14.90 36.92 10.69
N ALA A 32 -15.24 35.89 11.48
CA ALA A 32 -15.90 36.06 12.78
C ALA A 32 -14.99 36.73 13.84
N ALA A 33 -13.67 36.63 13.68
CA ALA A 33 -12.71 37.31 14.55
C ALA A 33 -12.51 38.80 14.22
N GLN A 34 -13.09 39.31 13.13
CA GLN A 34 -13.00 40.73 12.79
C GLN A 34 -13.90 41.56 13.72
N ILE A 35 -13.31 42.55 14.39
CA ILE A 35 -14.03 43.45 15.30
C ILE A 35 -15.03 44.28 14.48
N SER A 36 -16.32 44.12 14.77
CA SER A 36 -17.36 44.99 14.22
C SER A 36 -17.21 46.40 14.82
N THR A 37 -17.05 47.41 13.98
CA THR A 37 -16.93 48.82 14.40
C THR A 37 -18.29 49.51 14.53
N LYS A 38 -19.39 48.76 14.62
CA LYS A 38 -20.74 49.31 14.67
C LYS A 38 -21.20 49.49 16.12
N GLU A 39 -21.69 50.68 16.43
CA GLU A 39 -22.39 50.97 17.69
C GLU A 39 -23.74 50.25 17.65
N GLU A 40 -23.87 49.15 18.40
CA GLU A 40 -25.14 48.42 18.58
C GLU A 40 -25.63 48.56 20.04
N ASP A 41 -26.94 48.46 20.28
CA ASP A 41 -27.53 48.48 21.63
C ASP A 41 -26.96 47.33 22.49
N ASP A 42 -26.64 47.60 23.76
CA ASP A 42 -25.94 46.73 24.73
C ASP A 42 -26.53 45.30 24.89
N VAL A 43 -27.83 45.13 24.65
CA VAL A 43 -28.51 43.82 24.70
C VAL A 43 -28.38 43.03 23.38
N GLY A 44 -28.36 43.74 22.25
CA GLY A 44 -28.12 43.14 20.93
C GLY A 44 -26.68 42.64 20.79
N GLU A 45 -25.73 43.42 21.31
CA GLU A 45 -24.30 43.12 21.31
C GLU A 45 -23.99 41.80 22.04
N ASN A 46 -24.50 41.63 23.26
CA ASN A 46 -24.30 40.39 24.04
C ASN A 46 -24.85 39.14 23.36
N THR A 47 -26.00 39.25 22.71
CA THR A 47 -26.62 38.11 21.99
C THR A 47 -25.83 37.76 20.73
N GLN A 48 -25.35 38.77 20.01
CA GLN A 48 -24.55 38.62 18.81
C GLN A 48 -23.18 37.98 19.11
N ILE A 49 -22.51 38.42 20.19
CA ILE A 49 -21.24 37.84 20.65
C ILE A 49 -21.40 36.36 20.98
N ALA A 50 -22.47 35.98 21.71
CA ALA A 50 -22.72 34.59 22.06
C ALA A 50 -22.94 33.70 20.82
N LYS A 51 -23.63 34.23 19.80
CA LYS A 51 -23.84 33.55 18.52
C LYS A 51 -22.51 33.37 17.77
N GLU A 52 -21.70 34.40 17.67
CA GLU A 52 -20.39 34.37 17.01
C GLU A 52 -19.44 33.38 17.68
N GLN A 53 -19.42 33.34 19.02
CA GLN A 53 -18.65 32.36 19.78
C GLN A 53 -19.05 30.92 19.43
N TYR A 54 -20.36 30.63 19.39
CA TYR A 54 -20.86 29.30 19.04
C TYR A 54 -20.54 28.93 17.59
N GLU A 55 -20.68 29.88 16.66
CA GLU A 55 -20.30 29.65 15.26
C GLU A 55 -18.80 29.33 15.14
N VAL A 56 -17.93 30.11 15.79
CA VAL A 56 -16.47 29.87 15.80
C VAL A 56 -16.13 28.50 16.38
N GLU A 57 -16.81 28.07 17.45
CA GLU A 57 -16.61 26.74 18.03
C GLU A 57 -16.94 25.63 17.03
N ILE A 58 -18.10 25.71 16.36
CA ILE A 58 -18.50 24.73 15.34
C ILE A 58 -17.50 24.71 14.18
N LYS A 59 -17.10 25.88 13.67
CA LYS A 59 -16.15 25.97 12.55
C LYS A 59 -14.81 25.36 12.93
N THR A 60 -14.32 25.63 14.14
CA THR A 60 -13.08 25.06 14.67
C THR A 60 -13.18 23.54 14.80
N HIS A 61 -14.29 23.02 15.32
CA HIS A 61 -14.52 21.58 15.38
C HIS A 61 -14.52 20.93 13.99
N ASN A 62 -15.15 21.57 13.00
CA ASN A 62 -15.15 21.07 11.62
C ASN A 62 -13.76 21.05 10.99
N ILE A 63 -12.90 22.03 11.31
CA ILE A 63 -11.49 22.06 10.89
C ILE A 63 -10.76 20.83 11.43
N VAL A 64 -10.86 20.57 12.73
CA VAL A 64 -10.21 19.42 13.39
C VAL A 64 -10.66 18.11 12.73
N ARG A 65 -11.97 17.93 12.55
CA ARG A 65 -12.52 16.72 11.93
C ARG A 65 -12.04 16.51 10.50
N ALA A 66 -11.96 17.58 9.70
CA ALA A 66 -11.45 17.51 8.33
C ALA A 66 -9.95 17.15 8.30
N ALA A 67 -9.16 17.69 9.24
CA ALA A 67 -7.75 17.35 9.38
C ALA A 67 -7.54 15.88 9.81
N GLU A 68 -8.29 15.40 10.79
CA GLU A 68 -8.28 13.99 11.21
C GLU A 68 -8.60 13.04 10.04
N THR A 69 -9.60 13.41 9.24
CA THR A 69 -9.98 12.63 8.05
C THR A 69 -8.83 12.57 7.04
N LEU A 70 -8.13 13.69 6.81
CA LEU A 70 -6.96 13.71 5.92
C LEU A 70 -5.81 12.83 6.45
N ILE A 71 -5.56 12.85 7.76
CA ILE A 71 -4.54 12.01 8.39
C ILE A 71 -4.88 10.53 8.21
N CYS A 72 -6.14 10.15 8.41
CA CYS A 72 -6.59 8.77 8.19
C CYS A 72 -6.36 8.32 6.74
N ILE A 73 -6.71 9.17 5.76
CA ILE A 73 -6.46 8.89 4.33
C ILE A 73 -4.97 8.72 4.04
N ILE A 74 -4.10 9.56 4.64
CA ILE A 74 -2.65 9.44 4.48
C ILE A 74 -2.13 8.10 5.03
N SER A 75 -2.63 7.68 6.20
CA SER A 75 -2.27 6.41 6.81
C SER A 75 -2.70 5.23 5.95
N GLU A 76 -3.93 5.22 5.44
CA GLU A 76 -4.44 4.18 4.52
C GLU A 76 -3.59 4.10 3.24
N LEU A 77 -3.18 5.24 2.69
CA LEU A 77 -2.32 5.28 1.49
C LEU A 77 -0.94 4.68 1.79
N LYS A 78 -0.31 5.05 2.92
CA LYS A 78 0.99 4.50 3.33
C LYS A 78 0.92 2.99 3.49
N GLU A 79 -0.10 2.50 4.18
CA GLU A 79 -0.34 1.07 4.38
C GLU A 79 -0.46 0.33 3.04
N LYS A 80 -1.24 0.88 2.10
CA LYS A 80 -1.40 0.30 0.77
C LYS A 80 -0.09 0.20 -0.01
N TYR A 81 0.74 1.25 0.00
CA TYR A 81 2.03 1.22 -0.71
C TYR A 81 2.99 0.22 -0.09
N LEU A 82 3.05 0.17 1.25
CA LEU A 82 3.87 -0.79 1.97
C LEU A 82 3.51 -2.25 1.61
N PHE A 83 2.22 -2.59 1.59
CA PHE A 83 1.79 -3.95 1.24
C PHE A 83 1.97 -4.31 -0.23
N SER A 84 1.78 -3.36 -1.14
CA SER A 84 1.98 -3.60 -2.58
C SER A 84 3.42 -4.02 -2.90
N ASP A 85 4.39 -3.46 -2.17
CA ASP A 85 5.80 -3.80 -2.36
C ASP A 85 6.09 -5.22 -1.84
N PHE A 86 5.48 -5.64 -0.73
CA PHE A 86 5.60 -7.01 -0.23
C PHE A 86 5.00 -8.05 -1.17
N ASP A 87 3.83 -7.79 -1.75
CA ASP A 87 3.20 -8.71 -2.72
C ASP A 87 4.11 -8.92 -3.95
N THR A 88 4.76 -7.86 -4.41
CA THR A 88 5.71 -7.91 -5.54
C THR A 88 6.97 -8.67 -5.16
N LEU A 89 7.51 -8.39 -3.98
CA LEU A 89 8.69 -9.09 -3.47
C LEU A 89 8.42 -10.59 -3.29
N ASN A 90 7.28 -10.97 -2.73
CA ASN A 90 6.88 -12.38 -2.57
C ASN A 90 6.80 -13.10 -3.91
N LYS A 91 6.18 -12.48 -4.93
CA LYS A 91 6.15 -13.07 -6.29
C LYS A 91 7.55 -13.26 -6.87
N ASN A 92 8.45 -12.31 -6.65
CA ASN A 92 9.83 -12.44 -7.11
C ASN A 92 10.56 -13.59 -6.40
N VAL A 93 10.33 -13.78 -5.10
CA VAL A 93 10.87 -14.90 -4.33
C VAL A 93 10.28 -16.23 -4.82
N GLU A 94 8.97 -16.31 -5.03
CA GLU A 94 8.31 -17.51 -5.57
C GLU A 94 8.87 -17.88 -6.95
N ASN A 95 9.00 -16.91 -7.86
CA ASN A 95 9.58 -17.14 -9.19
C ASN A 95 11.03 -17.62 -9.11
N ALA A 96 11.83 -17.05 -8.20
CA ALA A 96 13.21 -17.48 -8.00
C ALA A 96 13.27 -18.92 -7.47
N ASN A 97 12.43 -19.27 -6.49
CA ASN A 97 12.34 -20.64 -5.98
C ASN A 97 11.96 -21.63 -7.08
N THR A 98 10.96 -21.33 -7.89
CA THR A 98 10.59 -22.18 -9.03
C THR A 98 11.75 -22.37 -9.99
N ALA A 99 12.47 -21.30 -10.34
CA ALA A 99 13.63 -21.40 -11.22
C ALA A 99 14.78 -22.24 -10.61
N TYR A 100 14.98 -22.15 -9.29
CA TYR A 100 15.95 -22.99 -8.59
C TYR A 100 15.53 -24.45 -8.56
N ASP A 101 14.25 -24.74 -8.33
CA ASP A 101 13.71 -26.10 -8.36
C ASP A 101 13.83 -26.71 -9.76
N ASP A 102 13.53 -25.95 -10.81
CA ASP A 102 13.68 -26.39 -12.20
C ASP A 102 15.15 -26.74 -12.53
N CYS A 103 16.08 -25.85 -12.19
CA CYS A 103 17.53 -26.07 -12.38
C CYS A 103 18.04 -27.27 -11.56
N ARG A 104 17.52 -27.45 -10.35
CA ARG A 104 17.84 -28.58 -9.50
C ARG A 104 17.36 -29.89 -10.14
N ASN A 105 16.12 -29.94 -10.62
CA ASN A 105 15.57 -31.13 -11.26
C ASN A 105 16.36 -31.49 -12.53
N GLU A 106 16.70 -30.50 -13.35
CA GLU A 106 17.55 -30.71 -14.53
C GLU A 106 18.93 -31.28 -14.16
N SER A 107 19.53 -30.77 -13.08
CA SER A 107 20.80 -31.27 -12.57
C SER A 107 20.69 -32.70 -12.01
N GLU A 108 19.60 -33.02 -11.30
CA GLU A 108 19.33 -34.36 -10.77
C GLU A 108 19.11 -35.38 -11.90
N ASP A 109 18.38 -35.01 -12.95
CA ASP A 109 18.18 -35.84 -14.14
C ASP A 109 19.50 -36.10 -14.87
N ALA A 110 20.31 -35.07 -15.10
CA ALA A 110 21.63 -35.21 -15.73
C ALA A 110 22.57 -36.11 -14.92
N LEU A 111 22.55 -36.01 -13.59
CA LEU A 111 23.33 -36.89 -12.71
C LEU A 111 22.84 -38.35 -12.78
N ALA A 112 21.52 -38.57 -12.83
CA ALA A 112 20.95 -39.90 -12.96
C ALA A 112 21.31 -40.54 -14.31
N ASP A 113 21.31 -39.77 -15.39
CA ASP A 113 21.72 -40.23 -16.72
C ASP A 113 23.20 -40.62 -16.74
N LEU A 114 24.08 -39.77 -16.20
CA LEU A 114 25.51 -40.07 -16.08
C LEU A 114 25.77 -41.32 -15.24
N GLN A 115 25.04 -41.48 -14.13
CA GLN A 115 25.14 -42.68 -13.29
C GLN A 115 24.78 -43.94 -14.08
N ARG A 116 23.70 -43.92 -14.88
CA ARG A 116 23.31 -45.05 -15.73
C ARG A 116 24.35 -45.35 -16.79
N GLU A 117 24.93 -44.32 -17.41
CA GLU A 117 25.97 -44.49 -18.42
C GLU A 117 27.22 -45.14 -17.82
N ILE A 118 27.70 -44.66 -16.67
CA ILE A 118 28.87 -45.24 -15.98
C ILE A 118 28.59 -46.69 -15.60
N ALA A 119 27.41 -47.01 -15.07
CA ALA A 119 27.04 -48.37 -14.72
C ALA A 119 27.04 -49.30 -15.96
N ALA A 120 26.52 -48.84 -17.09
CA ALA A 120 26.53 -49.60 -18.33
C ALA A 120 27.96 -49.85 -18.86
N HIS A 121 28.84 -48.84 -18.82
CA HIS A 121 30.24 -48.99 -19.22
C HIS A 121 31.00 -49.96 -18.30
N LEU A 122 30.76 -49.90 -16.98
CA LEU A 122 31.36 -50.84 -16.03
C LEU A 122 30.94 -52.28 -16.30
N ASP A 123 29.65 -52.53 -16.52
CA ASP A 123 29.12 -53.87 -16.81
C ASP A 123 29.67 -54.44 -18.14
N ALA A 124 29.79 -53.60 -19.16
CA ALA A 124 30.39 -53.97 -20.45
C ALA A 124 31.87 -54.35 -20.30
N ILE A 125 32.64 -53.57 -19.53
CA ILE A 125 34.05 -53.84 -19.27
C ILE A 125 34.20 -55.13 -18.44
N GLU A 126 33.43 -55.29 -17.37
CA GLU A 126 33.43 -56.48 -16.52
C GLU A 126 33.14 -57.75 -17.34
N THR A 127 32.11 -57.70 -18.19
CA THR A 127 31.78 -58.80 -19.11
C THR A 127 32.93 -59.09 -20.08
N SER A 128 33.54 -58.08 -20.68
CA SER A 128 34.68 -58.26 -21.60
C SER A 128 35.90 -58.88 -20.90
N PHE A 129 36.16 -58.51 -19.65
CA PHE A 129 37.25 -59.05 -18.85
C PHE A 129 37.04 -60.52 -18.52
N TYR A 130 35.84 -60.90 -18.08
CA TYR A 130 35.55 -62.30 -17.77
C TYR A 130 35.52 -63.18 -19.01
N THR A 131 34.96 -62.70 -20.12
CA THR A 131 34.96 -63.42 -21.40
C THR A 131 36.37 -63.64 -21.93
N ALA A 132 37.24 -62.62 -21.94
CA ALA A 132 38.63 -62.74 -22.34
C ALA A 132 39.46 -63.68 -21.45
N ARG A 133 39.05 -63.89 -20.20
CA ARG A 133 39.69 -64.86 -19.29
C ARG A 133 39.19 -66.30 -19.50
N LEU A 134 38.00 -66.46 -20.05
CA LEU A 134 37.36 -67.77 -20.31
C LEU A 134 37.73 -68.36 -21.68
N THR A 135 38.19 -67.51 -22.61
CA THR A 135 38.79 -67.90 -23.90
C THR A 135 40.30 -68.06 -23.80
#